data_AF-A0A6B3W2Z2-F1
#
_entry.id   AF-A0A6B3W2Z2-F1
#
_cell.length_a   1.000
_cell.length_b   1.000
_cell.length_c   1.000
_cell.angle_alpha   90.00
_cell.angle_beta   90.00
_cell.angle_gamma   90.00
#
_symmetry.space_group_name_H-M   'P 1'
#
loop_
_entity.id
_entity.type
_entity.pdbx_description
1 polymer ?
#
loop_
_entity_poly.entity_id
_entity_poly.type
_entity_poly.pdbx_seq_one_letter_code
_entity_poly.pdbx_strand_id
1 'polypeptide(L)'
;MRQYEMYFTNEYLLEIMDDISTIMKIDYDREKLLKSYESENIGNIDNLFVARDANNPEYFICVDCDNKDWIYPLVVRCSEKQQDCVNKCMLQWDNNIREEYGQELTERINNSFGNGNKDTLLKRIELKYDVKI
;
A
#
# COMPACT_ATOMS: atom_id res chain seq x y z
N MET A 1 -7.42 7.66 -13.40
CA MET A 1 -6.73 6.74 -12.45
C MET A 1 -6.93 7.24 -11.02
N ARG A 2 -6.75 6.38 -10.02
CA ARG A 2 -6.95 6.70 -8.60
C ARG A 2 -5.78 6.22 -7.75
N GLN A 3 -5.53 6.89 -6.63
CA GLN A 3 -4.51 6.53 -5.65
C GLN A 3 -5.15 6.52 -4.27
N TYR A 4 -4.96 5.44 -3.53
CA TYR A 4 -5.45 5.25 -2.17
C TYR A 4 -4.29 4.89 -1.27
N GLU A 5 -4.35 5.37 -0.04
CA GLU A 5 -3.23 5.33 0.90
C GLU A 5 -3.76 4.99 2.29
N MET A 6 -3.08 4.10 3.01
CA MET A 6 -3.38 3.78 4.41
C MET A 6 -2.11 3.33 5.14
N TYR A 7 -2.21 3.25 6.46
CA TYR A 7 -1.23 2.58 7.31
C TYR A 7 -1.88 1.32 7.88
N PHE A 8 -1.11 0.25 8.05
CA PHE A 8 -1.59 -0.99 8.63
C PHE A 8 -0.48 -1.68 9.42
N THR A 9 -0.82 -2.54 10.37
CA THR A 9 0.17 -3.32 11.13
C THR A 9 0.69 -4.48 10.28
N ASN A 10 1.96 -4.83 10.46
CA ASN A 10 2.65 -5.85 9.68
C ASN A 10 1.96 -7.23 9.65
N GLU A 11 1.18 -7.55 10.68
CA GLU A 11 0.48 -8.83 10.83
C GLU A 11 -0.53 -9.11 9.70
N TYR A 12 -1.04 -8.07 9.03
CA TYR A 12 -2.00 -8.22 7.92
C TYR A 12 -1.35 -8.10 6.53
N LEU A 13 -0.01 -8.11 6.46
CA LEU A 13 0.71 -7.85 5.21
C LEU A 13 0.31 -8.79 4.08
N LEU A 14 0.23 -10.09 4.34
CA LEU A 14 -0.03 -11.08 3.29
C LEU A 14 -1.49 -11.05 2.87
N GLU A 15 -2.41 -10.95 3.82
CA GLU A 15 -3.85 -10.91 3.58
C GLU A 15 -4.27 -9.67 2.78
N ILE A 16 -3.76 -8.49 3.15
CA ILE A 16 -4.01 -7.24 2.42
C ILE A 16 -3.44 -7.33 1.00
N MET A 17 -2.23 -7.86 0.85
CA MET A 17 -1.59 -8.01 -0.46
C MET A 17 -2.36 -8.99 -1.34
N ASP A 18 -2.81 -10.13 -0.82
CA ASP A 18 -3.60 -11.14 -1.53
C ASP A 18 -4.96 -10.58 -1.99
N ASP A 19 -5.67 -9.85 -1.12
CA ASP A 19 -6.97 -9.27 -1.46
C ASP A 19 -6.86 -8.18 -2.55
N ILE A 20 -5.93 -7.25 -2.38
CA ILE A 20 -5.77 -6.12 -3.31
C ILE A 20 -5.20 -6.60 -4.65
N SER A 21 -4.23 -7.52 -4.63
CA SER A 21 -3.67 -8.12 -5.85
C SER A 21 -4.75 -8.85 -6.65
N THR A 22 -5.65 -9.58 -5.99
CA THR A 22 -6.78 -10.27 -6.62
C THR A 22 -7.74 -9.29 -7.30
N ILE A 23 -8.11 -8.20 -6.63
CA ILE A 23 -8.98 -7.15 -7.20
C ILE A 23 -8.31 -6.48 -8.41
N MET A 24 -7.02 -6.19 -8.28
CA MET A 24 -6.25 -5.50 -9.30
C MET A 24 -5.82 -6.39 -10.45
N LYS A 25 -5.82 -7.72 -10.24
CA LYS A 25 -5.22 -8.72 -11.14
C LYS A 25 -3.74 -8.47 -11.37
N ILE A 26 -3.03 -8.09 -10.31
CA ILE A 26 -1.58 -7.88 -10.32
C ILE A 26 -0.94 -9.09 -9.65
N ASP A 27 -0.23 -9.90 -10.42
CA ASP A 27 0.60 -10.95 -9.84
C ASP A 27 1.77 -10.33 -9.07
N TYR A 28 2.12 -10.93 -7.94
CA TYR A 28 3.24 -10.47 -7.13
C TYR A 28 4.06 -11.64 -6.59
N ASP A 29 5.35 -11.40 -6.41
CA ASP A 29 6.27 -12.40 -5.86
C ASP A 29 6.21 -12.35 -4.33
N ARG A 30 5.55 -13.35 -3.73
CA ARG A 30 5.40 -13.47 -2.27
C ARG A 30 6.72 -13.67 -1.55
N GLU A 31 7.68 -14.39 -2.14
CA GLU A 31 9.01 -14.56 -1.53
C GLU A 31 9.75 -13.23 -1.49
N LYS A 32 9.66 -12.44 -2.56
CA LYS A 32 10.23 -11.09 -2.60
C LYS A 32 9.57 -10.16 -1.59
N LEU A 33 8.25 -10.23 -1.42
CA LEU A 33 7.54 -9.47 -0.38
C LEU A 33 8.06 -9.83 1.02
N LEU A 34 8.20 -11.13 1.31
CA LEU A 34 8.72 -11.61 2.59
C LEU A 34 10.17 -11.15 2.82
N LYS A 35 11.01 -11.12 1.79
CA LYS A 35 12.36 -10.55 1.90
C LYS A 35 12.36 -9.07 2.26
N SER A 36 11.43 -8.29 1.70
CA SER A 36 11.26 -6.88 2.07
C SER A 36 10.79 -6.73 3.51
N TYR A 37 9.91 -7.63 3.96
CA TYR A 37 9.41 -7.69 5.33
C TYR A 37 10.48 -8.10 6.37
N GLU A 38 11.33 -9.06 6.03
CA GLU A 38 12.36 -9.64 6.92
C GLU A 38 13.67 -8.86 6.92
N SER A 39 13.83 -7.87 6.03
CA SER A 39 15.08 -7.13 5.91
C SER A 39 15.35 -6.28 7.16
N GLU A 40 16.48 -6.55 7.81
CA GLU A 40 16.93 -5.83 9.01
C GLU A 40 17.63 -4.49 8.69
N ASN A 41 17.87 -4.21 7.39
CA ASN A 41 18.58 -3.02 6.96
C ASN A 41 17.65 -1.81 6.91
N ILE A 42 17.47 -1.15 8.06
CA ILE A 42 16.63 0.04 8.19
C ILE A 42 17.06 1.12 7.19
N GLY A 43 16.10 1.71 6.48
CA GLY A 43 16.32 2.73 5.45
C GLY A 43 16.78 2.20 4.09
N ASN A 44 16.90 0.89 3.91
CA ASN A 44 17.34 0.28 2.65
C ASN A 44 16.17 0.06 1.68
N ILE A 45 16.41 0.30 0.39
CA ILE A 45 15.45 0.03 -0.70
C ILE A 45 14.92 -1.41 -0.70
N ASP A 46 15.66 -2.37 -0.16
CA ASP A 46 15.22 -3.76 -0.05
C ASP A 46 13.93 -3.92 0.77
N ASN A 47 13.64 -2.99 1.68
CA ASN A 47 12.40 -2.96 2.46
C ASN A 47 11.19 -2.47 1.64
N LEU A 48 11.41 -1.88 0.46
CA LEU A 48 10.36 -1.38 -0.41
C LEU A 48 9.90 -2.48 -1.37
N PHE A 49 8.63 -2.87 -1.26
CA PHE A 49 7.99 -3.78 -2.18
C PHE A 49 7.06 -3.05 -3.13
N VAL A 50 7.19 -3.31 -4.43
CA VAL A 50 6.29 -2.78 -5.47
C VAL A 50 5.90 -3.89 -6.44
N ALA A 51 4.60 -4.16 -6.54
CA ALA A 51 4.00 -5.01 -7.57
C ALA A 51 3.27 -4.14 -8.59
N ARG A 52 3.47 -4.40 -9.89
CA ARG A 52 2.93 -3.57 -10.98
C ARG A 52 2.09 -4.40 -11.94
N ASP A 53 1.06 -3.78 -12.48
CA ASP A 53 0.30 -4.35 -13.59
C ASP A 53 1.19 -4.49 -14.82
N ALA A 54 1.18 -5.69 -15.41
CA ALA A 54 2.04 -6.01 -16.55
C ALA A 54 1.70 -5.23 -17.83
N ASN A 55 0.46 -4.76 -17.96
CA ASN A 55 -0.03 -4.01 -19.12
C ASN A 55 0.05 -2.49 -18.89
N ASN A 56 0.02 -2.03 -17.63
CA ASN A 56 0.14 -0.63 -17.29
C ASN A 56 0.94 -0.41 -15.98
N PRO A 57 2.24 -0.06 -16.05
CA PRO A 57 3.08 0.08 -14.87
C PRO A 57 2.69 1.25 -13.94
N GLU A 58 1.82 2.15 -14.38
CA GLU A 58 1.20 3.18 -13.54
C GLU A 58 0.16 2.60 -12.57
N TYR A 59 -0.25 1.33 -12.72
CA TYR A 59 -1.08 0.65 -11.74
C TYR A 59 -0.21 -0.28 -10.91
N PHE A 60 -0.23 -0.07 -9.59
CA PHE A 60 0.67 -0.76 -8.69
C PHE A 60 0.13 -0.84 -7.26
N ILE A 61 0.72 -1.77 -6.52
CA ILE A 61 0.62 -1.92 -5.07
C ILE A 61 2.03 -1.73 -4.51
N CYS A 62 2.19 -0.79 -3.58
CA CYS A 62 3.46 -0.41 -3.00
C CYS A 62 3.38 -0.45 -1.48
N VAL A 63 4.28 -1.19 -0.84
CA VAL A 63 4.38 -1.30 0.62
C VAL A 63 5.81 -0.98 1.02
N ASP A 64 5.97 -0.07 1.97
CA ASP A 64 7.26 0.19 2.62
C ASP A 64 7.32 -0.61 3.93
N CYS A 65 8.12 -1.67 3.96
CA CYS A 65 8.30 -2.51 5.14
C CYS A 65 9.36 -1.94 6.10
N ASP A 66 9.97 -0.79 5.79
CA ASP A 66 10.95 -0.14 6.66
C ASP A 66 10.25 0.71 7.70
N ASN A 67 9.68 0.07 8.72
CA ASN A 67 9.21 0.78 9.88
C ASN A 67 9.53 0.07 11.20
N LYS A 68 10.15 0.82 12.11
CA LYS A 68 10.54 0.38 13.46
C LYS A 68 9.33 0.04 14.35
N ASP A 69 8.18 0.62 14.04
CA ASP A 69 6.96 0.47 14.86
C ASP A 69 6.00 -0.60 14.30
N TRP A 70 6.45 -1.39 13.31
CA TRP A 70 5.64 -2.43 12.65
C TRP A 70 4.37 -1.92 11.94
N ILE A 71 4.30 -0.61 11.68
CA ILE A 71 3.19 0.04 10.95
C ILE A 71 3.66 0.37 9.53
N TYR A 72 3.13 -0.28 8.51
CA TYR A 72 3.57 -0.11 7.14
C TYR A 72 2.66 0.82 6.36
N PRO A 73 3.19 1.82 5.62
CA PRO A 73 2.40 2.56 4.66
C PRO A 73 2.15 1.69 3.42
N LEU A 74 0.89 1.68 3.00
CA LEU A 74 0.42 1.08 1.76
C LEU A 74 -0.02 2.18 0.79
N VAL A 75 0.43 2.07 -0.46
CA VAL A 75 -0.05 2.90 -1.57
C VAL A 75 -0.57 1.98 -2.67
N VAL A 76 -1.80 2.24 -3.11
CA VAL A 76 -2.42 1.54 -4.23
C VAL A 76 -2.80 2.54 -5.30
N ARG A 77 -2.25 2.39 -6.51
CA ARG A 77 -2.66 3.16 -7.69
C ARG A 77 -3.38 2.23 -8.67
N CYS A 78 -4.63 2.54 -8.99
CA CYS A 78 -5.51 1.65 -9.76
C CYS A 78 -6.26 2.39 -10.88
N SER A 79 -6.85 1.59 -11.77
CA SER A 79 -7.72 2.09 -12.84
C SER A 79 -9.06 2.59 -12.27
N GLU A 80 -9.75 3.48 -13.00
CA GLU A 80 -11.08 3.95 -12.59
C GLU A 80 -12.13 2.83 -12.55
N LYS A 81 -11.91 1.75 -13.31
CA LYS A 81 -12.79 0.58 -13.33
C LYS A 81 -12.73 -0.22 -12.03
N GLN A 82 -11.57 -0.22 -11.36
CA GLN A 82 -11.33 -0.99 -10.13
C GLN A 82 -11.50 -0.13 -8.87
N GLN A 83 -11.67 1.19 -9.02
CA GLN A 83 -11.56 2.14 -7.91
C GLN A 83 -12.49 1.82 -6.74
N ASP A 84 -13.75 1.45 -7.01
CA ASP A 84 -14.74 1.20 -5.97
C ASP A 84 -14.41 -0.07 -5.19
N CYS A 85 -13.95 -1.12 -5.89
CA CYS A 85 -13.53 -2.38 -5.27
C CYS A 85 -12.28 -2.19 -4.41
N VAL A 86 -11.27 -1.50 -4.94
CA VAL A 86 -10.03 -1.19 -4.20
C VAL A 86 -10.33 -0.33 -2.98
N ASN A 87 -11.11 0.74 -3.15
CA ASN A 87 -11.46 1.63 -2.05
C ASN A 87 -12.23 0.90 -0.94
N LYS A 88 -13.22 0.07 -1.32
CA LYS A 88 -13.99 -0.73 -0.37
C LYS A 88 -13.11 -1.73 0.39
N CYS A 89 -12.21 -2.42 -0.31
CA CYS A 89 -11.28 -3.37 0.29
C CYS A 89 -10.34 -2.69 1.30
N MET A 90 -9.71 -1.59 0.90
CA MET A 90 -8.83 -0.83 1.80
C MET A 90 -9.60 -0.25 2.99
N LEU A 91 -10.82 0.27 2.78
CA LEU A 91 -11.66 0.78 3.86
C LEU A 91 -12.05 -0.32 4.86
N GLN A 92 -12.36 -1.51 4.36
CA GLN A 92 -12.66 -2.67 5.20
C GLN A 92 -11.44 -3.06 6.05
N TRP A 93 -10.25 -3.13 5.45
CA TRP A 93 -9.03 -3.43 6.20
C TRP A 93 -8.69 -2.35 7.23
N ASP A 94 -8.73 -1.07 6.85
CA ASP A 94 -8.48 0.05 7.78
C ASP A 94 -9.46 0.02 8.96
N ASN A 95 -10.76 -0.24 8.72
CA ASN A 95 -11.75 -0.34 9.79
C ASN A 95 -11.63 -1.60 10.66
N ASN A 96 -11.28 -2.75 10.08
CA ASN A 96 -11.01 -3.97 10.86
C ASN A 96 -9.85 -3.75 11.84
N ILE A 97 -8.76 -3.13 11.36
CA ILE A 97 -7.58 -2.81 12.16
C ILE A 97 -7.96 -1.80 13.24
N ARG A 98 -8.69 -0.73 12.89
CA ARG A 98 -9.15 0.26 13.87
C ARG A 98 -9.98 -0.38 14.97
N GLU A 99 -10.92 -1.26 14.62
CA GLU A 99 -11.77 -1.95 15.59
C GLU A 99 -10.94 -2.84 16.53
N GLU A 100 -9.99 -3.62 15.98
CA GLU A 100 -9.10 -4.48 16.78
C GLU A 100 -8.25 -3.69 17.77
N TYR A 101 -7.77 -2.51 17.36
CA TYR A 101 -6.93 -1.63 18.20
C TYR A 101 -7.74 -0.56 18.96
N GLY A 102 -9.07 -0.65 19.00
CA GLY A 102 -9.93 0.26 19.78
C GLY A 102 -9.95 1.72 19.29
N GLN A 103 -9.71 1.94 18.00
CA GLN A 103 -9.68 3.25 17.34
C GLN A 103 -11.04 3.59 16.70
N GLU A 104 -11.29 4.89 16.49
CA GLU A 104 -12.48 5.34 15.75
C GLU A 104 -12.42 4.89 14.28
N LEU A 105 -13.53 4.32 13.81
CA LEU A 105 -13.73 3.91 12.42
C LEU A 105 -13.70 5.12 11.48
N THR A 106 -13.23 4.92 10.26
CA THR A 106 -13.34 5.91 9.19
C THR A 106 -14.51 5.60 8.27
N GLU A 107 -15.13 6.65 7.73
CA GLU A 107 -16.21 6.52 6.75
C GLU A 107 -15.67 6.35 5.32
N ARG A 108 -14.43 6.78 5.04
CA ARG A 108 -13.86 6.75 3.69
C ARG A 108 -12.34 6.84 3.67
N ILE A 109 -11.74 6.24 2.64
CA ILE A 109 -10.36 6.50 2.21
C ILE A 109 -10.41 7.45 1.00
N ASN A 110 -9.81 8.63 1.13
CA ASN A 110 -9.83 9.64 0.06
C ASN A 110 -8.87 9.27 -1.08
N ASN A 111 -9.28 9.57 -2.32
CA ASN A 111 -8.36 9.52 -3.46
C ASN A 111 -7.28 10.61 -3.31
N SER A 112 -6.01 10.22 -3.19
CA SER A 112 -4.86 11.13 -3.08
C SER A 112 -4.25 11.52 -4.43
N PHE A 113 -4.71 10.94 -5.53
CA PHE A 113 -4.17 11.21 -6.87
C PHE A 113 -4.46 12.64 -7.32
N GLY A 114 -3.42 13.35 -7.80
CA GLY A 114 -3.57 14.63 -8.51
C GLY A 114 -4.01 15.84 -7.68
N ASN A 115 -4.19 15.70 -6.36
CA ASN A 115 -4.79 16.75 -5.50
C ASN A 115 -3.92 18.00 -5.27
N GLY A 116 -2.85 18.23 -6.03
CA GLY A 116 -1.86 19.31 -5.75
C GLY A 116 -1.12 19.15 -4.41
N ASN A 117 -1.57 18.22 -3.56
CA ASN A 117 -0.99 17.91 -2.28
C ASN A 117 0.40 17.31 -2.49
N LYS A 118 1.41 17.98 -1.94
CA LYS A 118 2.81 17.55 -2.04
C LYS A 118 3.17 16.51 -0.99
N ASP A 119 2.27 16.24 -0.04
CA ASP A 119 2.54 15.38 1.10
C ASP A 119 1.66 14.13 1.07
N THR A 120 1.88 13.26 0.08
CA THR A 120 1.23 11.95 -0.04
C THR A 120 2.19 10.86 0.44
N LEU A 121 1.68 9.70 0.89
CA LEU A 121 2.54 8.57 1.29
C LEU A 121 3.50 8.19 0.17
N LEU A 122 3.01 8.16 -1.07
CA LEU A 122 3.87 7.88 -2.22
C LEU A 122 5.06 8.83 -2.32
N LYS A 123 4.83 10.14 -2.22
CA LYS A 123 5.92 11.14 -2.32
C LYS A 123 6.91 10.98 -1.18
N ARG A 124 6.44 10.65 0.02
CA ARG A 124 7.32 10.37 1.17
C ARG A 124 8.19 9.15 0.92
N ILE A 125 7.63 8.08 0.36
CA ILE A 125 8.36 6.86 -0.03
C ILE A 125 9.39 7.17 -1.12
N GLU A 126 8.99 7.85 -2.19
CA GLU A 126 9.87 8.26 -3.28
C GLU A 126 11.06 9.09 -2.78
N LEU A 127 10.81 10.05 -1.88
CA LEU A 127 11.85 10.88 -1.26
C LEU A 127 12.75 10.08 -0.31
N LYS A 128 12.19 9.16 0.48
CA LYS A 128 12.94 8.33 1.43
C LYS A 128 13.98 7.46 0.74
N TYR A 129 13.61 6.90 -0.40
CA TYR A 129 14.43 5.93 -1.13
C TYR A 129 15.15 6.49 -2.35
N ASP A 130 14.96 7.77 -2.67
CA ASP A 130 15.47 8.42 -3.90
C ASP A 130 15.08 7.65 -5.17
N VAL A 131 13.80 7.26 -5.26
CA VAL A 131 13.24 6.52 -6.40
C VAL A 131 12.00 7.21 -6.94
N LYS A 132 11.69 6.93 -8.21
CA LYS A 132 10.40 7.25 -8.80
C LYS A 132 9.62 5.95 -9.01
N ILE A 133 8.43 5.87 -8.41
CA ILE A 133 7.56 4.69 -8.49
C ILE A 133 6.52 4.92 -9.58
#